data_AF-A0A7Y2TS23-F1
#
_entry.id   AF-A0A7Y2TS23-F1
#
_cell.length_a   1.000
_cell.length_b   1.000
_cell.length_c   1.000
_cell.angle_alpha   90.00
_cell.angle_beta   90.00
_cell.angle_gamma   90.00
#
_symmetry.space_group_name_H-M   'P 1'
#
loop_
_entity.id
_entity.type
_entity.pdbx_description
1 polymer ?
#
loop_
_entity_poly.entity_id
_entity_poly.type
_entity_poly.pdbx_seq_one_letter_code
_entity_poly.pdbx_strand_id
1 'polypeptide(L)'
;AADSVLIPVQCEYYALEGLTALLNTIEQMRASVNPRLEIEGLLRTMYDGRNNLAEAVSDQLMENFGDRVYRTLVPRNIRVAEAPSYGLPVLLYDPRSKGALAHLALAGEMLRRYEKRNIA
;
A
#
# COMPACT_ATOMS: atom_id res chain seq x y z
N ALA A 1 4.35 -15.73 -11.28
CA ALA A 1 3.83 -14.44 -11.79
C ALA A 1 2.60 -14.05 -10.97
N ALA A 2 2.25 -12.77 -10.93
CA ALA A 2 1.11 -12.24 -10.15
C ALA A 2 -0.07 -11.87 -11.08
N ASP A 3 -1.29 -11.96 -10.57
CA ASP A 3 -2.50 -11.50 -11.25
C ASP A 3 -2.75 -10.00 -11.01
N SER A 4 -2.32 -9.47 -9.86
CA SER A 4 -2.41 -8.05 -9.56
C SER A 4 -1.23 -7.52 -8.74
N VAL A 5 -1.07 -6.19 -8.71
CA VAL A 5 0.02 -5.48 -8.02
C VAL A 5 -0.54 -4.51 -6.98
N LEU A 6 -0.17 -4.70 -5.72
CA LEU A 6 -0.34 -3.70 -4.65
C LEU A 6 0.88 -2.78 -4.63
N ILE A 7 0.66 -1.47 -4.73
CA ILE A 7 1.75 -0.48 -4.80
C ILE A 7 1.88 0.23 -3.44
N PRO A 8 2.88 -0.09 -2.61
CA PRO A 8 3.17 0.70 -1.41
C PRO A 8 3.79 2.04 -1.80
N VAL A 9 3.18 3.13 -1.33
CA VAL A 9 3.63 4.51 -1.55
C VAL A 9 3.97 5.11 -0.19
N GLN A 10 5.21 5.50 -0.01
CA GLN A 10 5.65 6.22 1.19
C GLN A 10 5.14 7.66 1.12
N CYS A 11 4.49 8.20 2.14
CA CYS A 11 3.95 9.57 2.08
C CYS A 11 5.03 10.63 2.32
N GLU A 12 5.98 10.76 1.38
CA GLU A 12 7.12 11.69 1.42
C GLU A 12 7.37 12.32 0.04
N TYR A 13 8.28 13.31 -0.01
CA TYR A 13 8.48 14.23 -1.13
C TYR A 13 8.61 13.54 -2.51
N TYR A 14 9.38 12.45 -2.60
CA TYR A 14 9.69 11.78 -3.87
C TYR A 14 8.65 10.75 -4.34
N ALA A 15 7.60 10.52 -3.55
CA ALA A 15 6.77 9.34 -3.74
C ALA A 15 5.86 9.41 -4.98
N LEU A 16 5.48 10.61 -5.41
CA LEU A 16 4.61 10.81 -6.56
C LEU A 16 5.37 10.80 -7.89
N GLU A 17 6.63 11.24 -7.90
CA GLU A 17 7.45 11.27 -9.12
C GLU A 17 7.74 9.85 -9.63
N GLY A 18 8.13 8.94 -8.73
CA GLY A 18 8.41 7.54 -9.08
C GLY A 18 7.15 6.73 -9.41
N LEU A 19 5.98 7.16 -8.93
CA LEU A 19 4.73 6.44 -9.13
C LEU A 19 4.33 6.41 -10.61
N THR A 20 4.44 7.52 -11.32
CA THR A 20 4.12 7.59 -12.76
C THR A 20 4.99 6.65 -13.58
N ALA A 21 6.30 6.62 -13.31
CA ALA A 21 7.22 5.71 -13.98
C ALA A 21 6.86 4.24 -13.72
N LEU A 22 6.52 3.89 -12.47
CA LEU A 22 6.09 2.54 -12.10
C LEU A 22 4.81 2.12 -12.82
N LEU A 23 3.81 3.00 -12.88
CA LEU A 23 2.55 2.75 -13.57
C LEU A 23 2.79 2.47 -15.06
N ASN A 24 3.66 3.26 -15.71
CA ASN A 24 4.04 3.03 -17.10
C ASN A 24 4.73 1.67 -17.29
N THR A 25 5.61 1.26 -16.37
CA THR A 25 6.25 -0.06 -16.42
C THR A 25 5.22 -1.19 -16.27
N ILE A 26 4.24 -1.05 -15.38
CA ILE A 26 3.17 -2.05 -15.21
C ILE A 26 2.35 -2.16 -16.50
N GLU A 27 2.00 -1.05 -17.13
CA GLU A 27 1.26 -1.07 -18.41
C GLU A 27 2.07 -1.70 -19.55
N GLN A 28 3.37 -1.44 -19.62
CA GLN A 28 4.26 -2.12 -20.59
C GLN A 28 4.32 -3.63 -20.37
N MET A 29 4.41 -4.06 -19.10
CA MET A 29 4.37 -5.48 -18.74
C MET A 29 3.02 -6.12 -19.09
N ARG A 30 1.92 -5.38 -18.87
CA ARG A 30 0.58 -5.83 -19.25
C ARG A 30 0.46 -6.00 -20.77
N ALA A 31 1.00 -5.08 -21.55
CA ALA A 31 0.94 -5.13 -23.01
C ALA A 31 1.82 -6.22 -23.64
N SER A 32 2.87 -6.69 -22.95
CA SER A 32 3.89 -7.58 -23.54
C SER A 32 3.95 -8.97 -22.93
N VAL A 33 3.92 -9.10 -21.60
CA VAL A 33 4.24 -10.34 -20.88
C VAL A 33 3.04 -10.92 -20.14
N ASN A 34 2.21 -10.07 -19.52
CA ASN A 34 1.09 -10.52 -18.69
C ASN A 34 -0.18 -9.68 -18.91
N PRO A 35 -0.97 -9.96 -19.96
CA PRO A 35 -2.18 -9.21 -20.30
C PRO A 35 -3.26 -9.14 -19.21
N ARG A 36 -3.21 -10.04 -18.23
CA ARG A 36 -4.15 -10.11 -17.09
C ARG A 36 -3.67 -9.33 -15.86
N LEU A 37 -2.49 -8.72 -15.92
CA LEU A 37 -1.92 -8.00 -14.77
C LEU A 37 -2.76 -6.75 -14.46
N GLU A 38 -3.27 -6.66 -13.24
CA GLU A 38 -4.03 -5.51 -12.78
C GLU A 38 -3.30 -4.73 -11.68
N ILE A 39 -3.67 -3.45 -11.51
CA ILE A 39 -3.28 -2.70 -10.30
C ILE A 39 -4.33 -2.98 -9.24
N GLU A 40 -3.95 -3.70 -8.19
CA GLU A 40 -4.82 -4.01 -7.06
C GLU A 40 -5.19 -2.75 -6.26
N GLY A 41 -4.23 -1.83 -6.17
CA GLY A 41 -4.42 -0.53 -5.55
C GLY A 41 -3.14 0.04 -4.95
N LEU A 42 -3.27 1.20 -4.31
CA LEU A 42 -2.18 1.95 -3.71
C LEU A 42 -2.31 1.93 -2.19
N LEU A 43 -1.24 1.58 -1.49
CA LEU A 43 -1.18 1.55 -0.04
C LEU A 43 -0.29 2.69 0.48
N ARG A 44 -0.85 3.58 1.30
CA ARG A 44 -0.09 4.63 1.98
C ARG A 44 0.70 4.02 3.13
N THR A 45 2.03 4.18 3.11
CA THR A 45 2.96 3.58 4.07
C THR A 45 3.86 4.61 4.74
N MET A 46 4.42 4.24 5.89
CA MET A 46 5.28 5.08 6.73
C MET A 46 4.69 6.47 7.04
N TYR A 47 3.37 6.57 7.06
CA TYR A 47 2.69 7.84 7.23
C TYR A 47 2.78 8.33 8.68
N ASP A 48 3.00 9.63 8.81
CA ASP A 48 3.01 10.36 10.08
C ASP A 48 2.12 11.59 9.93
N GLY A 49 0.91 11.54 10.52
CA GLY A 49 -0.07 12.63 10.41
C GLY A 49 0.31 13.92 11.13
N ARG A 50 1.48 13.97 11.78
CA ARG A 50 2.06 15.22 12.32
C ARG A 50 2.89 15.96 11.27
N ASN A 51 3.15 15.32 10.13
CA ASN A 51 3.91 15.88 9.04
C ASN A 51 2.96 16.35 7.93
N ASN A 52 2.85 17.67 7.75
CA ASN A 52 2.02 18.29 6.72
C ASN A 52 2.34 17.77 5.30
N LEU A 53 3.59 17.39 5.03
CA LEU A 53 3.97 16.81 3.74
C LEU A 53 3.33 15.42 3.55
N ALA A 54 3.30 14.61 4.60
CA ALA A 54 2.69 13.28 4.52
C ALA A 54 1.17 13.36 4.31
N GLU A 55 0.53 14.36 4.91
CA GLU A 55 -0.87 14.69 4.68
C GLU A 55 -1.11 15.15 3.23
N ALA A 56 -0.35 16.13 2.75
CA ALA A 56 -0.47 16.62 1.37
C ALA A 56 -0.27 15.51 0.32
N VAL A 57 0.72 14.63 0.50
CA VAL A 57 0.94 13.48 -0.41
C VAL A 57 -0.21 12.48 -0.32
N SER A 58 -0.73 12.23 0.88
CA SER A 58 -1.91 11.36 1.06
C SER A 58 -3.12 11.92 0.31
N ASP A 59 -3.37 13.22 0.42
CA ASP A 59 -4.50 13.88 -0.23
C ASP A 59 -4.37 13.85 -1.75
N GLN A 60 -3.18 14.14 -2.27
CA GLN A 60 -2.89 14.02 -3.71
C GLN A 60 -3.08 12.60 -4.23
N LEU A 61 -2.72 11.57 -3.46
CA LEU A 61 -3.00 10.18 -3.84
C LEU A 61 -4.50 9.91 -3.89
N MET A 62 -5.24 10.37 -2.88
CA MET A 62 -6.69 10.19 -2.83
C MET A 62 -7.41 10.94 -3.96
N GLU A 63 -6.99 12.17 -4.28
CA GLU A 63 -7.53 12.98 -5.36
C GLU A 63 -7.28 12.35 -6.74
N ASN A 64 -6.06 11.89 -6.99
CA ASN A 64 -5.67 11.39 -8.32
C ASN A 64 -6.09 9.93 -8.57
N PHE A 65 -6.15 9.09 -7.52
CA PHE A 65 -6.36 7.65 -7.66
C PHE A 65 -7.65 7.13 -7.02
N GLY A 66 -8.35 7.95 -6.25
CA GLY A 66 -9.69 7.65 -5.72
C GLY A 66 -9.79 6.28 -5.05
N ASP A 67 -10.76 5.47 -5.48
CA ASP A 67 -11.04 4.14 -4.92
C ASP A 67 -9.90 3.12 -5.09
N ARG A 68 -8.91 3.40 -5.95
CA ARG A 68 -7.70 2.57 -6.04
C ARG A 68 -6.81 2.72 -4.81
N VAL A 69 -6.92 3.81 -4.05
CA VAL A 69 -6.18 3.98 -2.80
C VAL A 69 -6.86 3.18 -1.69
N TYR A 70 -6.08 2.39 -0.96
CA TYR A 70 -6.52 1.71 0.25
C TYR A 70 -6.89 2.72 1.32
N ARG A 71 -8.03 2.50 1.97
CA ARG A 71 -8.46 3.31 3.12
C ARG A 71 -7.54 3.05 4.30
N THR A 72 -7.07 1.81 4.45
CA THR A 72 -6.04 1.43 5.39
C THR A 72 -4.75 2.15 5.07
N LEU A 73 -4.09 2.61 6.13
CA LEU A 73 -2.82 3.29 6.09
C LEU A 73 -1.87 2.62 7.08
N VAL A 74 -0.62 2.40 6.66
CA VAL A 74 0.42 1.84 7.52
C VAL A 74 1.23 3.00 8.14
N PRO A 75 1.11 3.23 9.45
CA PRO A 75 1.80 4.35 10.09
C PRO A 75 3.30 4.06 10.21
N ARG A 76 4.11 5.12 10.30
CA ARG A 76 5.50 5.00 10.76
C ARG A 76 5.50 4.42 12.17
N ASN A 77 6.10 3.25 12.34
CA ASN A 77 6.07 2.52 13.61
C ASN A 77 7.38 1.76 13.85
N ILE A 78 8.00 1.99 15.02
CA ILE A 78 9.29 1.39 15.36
C ILE A 78 9.24 -0.13 15.46
N ARG A 79 8.11 -0.72 15.88
CA ARG A 79 7.98 -2.19 16.01
C ARG A 79 7.99 -2.88 14.65
N VAL A 80 7.46 -2.24 13.60
CA VAL A 80 7.56 -2.75 12.22
C VAL A 80 9.01 -2.78 11.75
N ALA A 81 9.81 -1.77 12.12
CA ALA A 81 11.22 -1.67 11.75
C ALA A 81 12.12 -2.62 12.57
N GLU A 82 11.77 -2.89 13.83
CA GLU A 82 12.50 -3.82 14.71
C GLU A 82 12.23 -5.29 14.37
N ALA A 83 10.97 -5.65 14.05
CA ALA A 83 10.58 -7.06 13.89
C ALA A 83 11.50 -7.89 12.94
N PRO A 84 11.97 -7.36 11.79
CA PRO A 84 12.93 -8.06 10.93
C PRO A 84 14.24 -8.46 11.61
N SER A 85 14.77 -7.67 12.55
CA SER A 85 16.03 -8.00 13.25
C SER A 85 15.89 -9.20 14.18
N TYR A 86 14.65 -9.54 14.57
CA TYR A 86 14.31 -10.74 15.32
C TYR A 86 13.84 -11.90 14.42
N GLY A 87 13.82 -11.72 13.10
CA GLY A 87 13.32 -12.73 12.16
C GLY A 87 11.82 -13.00 12.31
N LEU A 88 11.06 -12.07 12.88
CA LEU A 88 9.63 -12.22 13.13
C LEU A 88 8.81 -11.23 12.29
N PRO A 89 7.63 -11.62 11.79
CA PRO A 89 6.63 -10.67 11.32
C PRO A 89 6.18 -9.75 12.47
N VAL A 90 5.80 -8.50 12.17
CA VAL A 90 5.33 -7.56 13.21
C VAL A 90 4.12 -8.10 14.00
N LEU A 91 3.27 -8.94 13.37
CA LEU A 91 2.15 -9.60 14.04
C LEU A 91 2.58 -10.56 15.16
N LEU A 92 3.76 -11.17 15.06
CA LEU A 92 4.31 -12.07 16.09
C LEU A 92 5.23 -11.33 17.05
N TYR A 93 5.98 -10.34 16.56
CA TYR A 93 6.89 -9.54 17.38
C TYR A 93 6.15 -8.63 18.38
N ASP A 94 5.16 -7.86 17.91
CA ASP A 94 4.31 -7.04 18.77
C ASP A 94 2.89 -6.94 18.16
N PRO A 95 2.00 -7.90 18.48
CA PRO A 95 0.65 -7.98 17.93
C PRO A 95 -0.23 -6.77 18.26
N ARG A 96 0.10 -6.02 19.32
CA ARG A 96 -0.69 -4.86 19.79
C ARG A 96 -0.16 -3.55 19.23
N SER A 97 0.98 -3.56 18.54
CA SER A 97 1.54 -2.37 17.91
C SER A 97 0.59 -1.80 16.85
N LYS A 98 0.60 -0.46 16.69
CA LYS A 98 -0.15 0.21 15.62
C LYS A 98 0.21 -0.34 14.23
N GLY A 99 1.46 -0.75 14.03
CA GLY A 99 1.92 -1.37 12.79
C GLY A 99 1.28 -2.73 12.54
N ALA A 100 1.24 -3.62 13.54
CA ALA A 100 0.57 -4.93 13.42
C ALA A 100 -0.93 -4.78 13.16
N LEU A 101 -1.61 -3.90 13.89
CA LEU A 101 -3.03 -3.62 13.70
C LEU A 101 -3.33 -3.06 12.29
N ALA A 102 -2.46 -2.20 11.75
CA ALA A 102 -2.61 -1.68 10.40
C ALA A 102 -2.46 -2.79 9.33
N HIS A 103 -1.54 -3.74 9.50
CA HIS A 103 -1.40 -4.88 8.59
C HIS A 103 -2.62 -5.82 8.65
N LEU A 104 -3.19 -6.04 9.83
CA LEU A 104 -4.44 -6.80 9.98
C LEU A 104 -5.62 -6.08 9.32
N ALA A 105 -5.73 -4.77 9.51
CA ALA A 105 -6.76 -3.95 8.86
C ALA A 105 -6.63 -4.00 7.33
N LEU A 106 -5.39 -3.95 6.82
CA LEU A 106 -5.09 -4.04 5.40
C LEU A 106 -5.52 -5.39 4.83
N ALA A 107 -5.15 -6.49 5.49
CA ALA A 107 -5.57 -7.83 5.10
C ALA A 107 -7.11 -7.93 5.04
N GLY A 108 -7.81 -7.39 6.03
CA GLY A 108 -9.27 -7.33 6.02
C GLY A 108 -9.83 -6.48 4.88
N GLU A 109 -9.21 -5.36 4.53
CA GLU A 109 -9.63 -4.53 3.39
C GLU A 109 -9.39 -5.24 2.06
N MET A 110 -8.24 -5.90 1.88
CA MET A 110 -7.93 -6.68 0.68
C MET A 110 -8.98 -7.77 0.44
N LEU A 111 -9.33 -8.52 1.48
CA LEU A 111 -10.36 -9.56 1.38
C LEU A 111 -11.73 -8.98 0.96
N ARG A 112 -12.16 -7.88 1.58
CA ARG A 112 -13.43 -7.22 1.20
C ARG A 112 -13.42 -6.68 -0.23
N ARG A 113 -12.29 -6.17 -0.71
CA ARG A 113 -12.15 -5.71 -2.12
C ARG A 113 -12.21 -6.89 -3.08
N TYR A 114 -11.53 -7.99 -2.75
CA TYR A 114 -11.52 -9.22 -3.52
C TYR A 114 -12.93 -9.83 -3.65
N GLU A 115 -13.67 -9.95 -2.54
CA GLU A 115 -15.05 -10.43 -2.54
C GLU A 115 -15.96 -9.56 -3.42
N LYS A 116 -15.87 -8.24 -3.31
CA LYS A 116 -16.66 -7.31 -4.14
C LYS A 116 -16.38 -7.48 -5.64
N ARG A 117 -15.13 -7.71 -6.02
CA ARG A 117 -14.72 -7.90 -7.43
C ARG A 117 -15.21 -9.23 -8.00
N ASN A 118 -15.34 -10.26 -7.17
CA ASN A 118 -15.79 -11.60 -7.60
C ASN A 118 -17.31 -11.78 -7.58
N ILE A 119 -18.03 -10.91 -6.87
CA ILE A 119 -19.50 -10.91 -6.81
C ILE A 119 -20.11 -10.00 -7.90
N ALA A 120 -19.37 -9.00 -8.36
CA ALA A 120 -19.72 -8.12 -9.48
C ALA A 120 -19.43 -8.76 -10.84
#